data_AF-A0A8J8ESC4-F1
#
_entry.id   AF-A0A8J8ESC4-F1
#
_cell.length_a   1.000
_cell.length_b   1.000
_cell.length_c   1.000
_cell.angle_alpha   90.00
_cell.angle_beta   90.00
_cell.angle_gamma   90.00
#
_symmetry.space_group_name_H-M   'P 1'
#
loop_
_entity.id
_entity.type
_entity.pdbx_description
1 polymer ?
#
loop_
_entity_poly.entity_id
_entity_poly.type
_entity_poly.pdbx_seq_one_letter_code
_entity_poly.pdbx_strand_id
1 'polypeptide(L)'
;MPYGHGFVYGLGAVSFLGFLLSLFIAGFFLSLAAHLVGIKDASTLKAMLAIVGGGIVGAIAYAVVAVLLIWIAPMNALLAVVAFILAYVWVIKTIFNTDWIRAFLAWILAAIIEVMVVGILVLLGLVALA
;
A
#
# COMPACT_ATOMS: atom_id res chain seq x y z
N MET A 1 -4.82 21.41 -30.87
CA MET A 1 -4.97 20.00 -30.42
C MET A 1 -6.36 19.88 -29.80
N PRO A 2 -7.20 18.89 -30.16
CA PRO A 2 -8.65 18.91 -29.86
C PRO A 2 -9.00 18.77 -28.38
N TYR A 3 -8.02 18.47 -27.53
CA TYR A 3 -8.16 18.43 -26.09
C TYR A 3 -7.39 19.62 -25.51
N GLY A 4 -8.09 20.73 -25.28
CA GLY A 4 -7.52 21.92 -24.67
C GLY A 4 -7.03 21.63 -23.24
N HIS A 5 -6.28 22.57 -22.65
CA HIS A 5 -5.74 22.45 -21.29
C HIS A 5 -6.78 21.96 -20.25
N GLY A 6 -8.07 22.27 -20.44
CA GLY A 6 -9.18 21.75 -19.62
C GLY A 6 -9.32 20.23 -19.58
N PHE A 7 -9.01 19.50 -20.66
CA PHE A 7 -9.00 18.03 -20.65
C PHE A 7 -7.86 17.49 -19.79
N VAL A 8 -6.66 18.08 -19.88
CA VAL A 8 -5.49 17.68 -19.08
C VAL A 8 -5.72 17.97 -17.59
N TYR A 9 -6.28 19.14 -17.27
CA TYR A 9 -6.64 19.48 -15.89
C TYR A 9 -7.75 18.58 -15.34
N GLY A 10 -8.76 18.25 -16.17
CA GLY A 10 -9.83 17.32 -15.80
C GLY A 10 -9.30 15.92 -15.51
N LEU A 11 -8.40 15.40 -16.34
CA LEU A 11 -7.78 14.09 -16.15
C LEU A 11 -6.95 14.04 -14.86
N GLY A 12 -6.15 15.08 -14.61
CA GLY A 12 -5.37 15.20 -13.37
C GLY A 12 -6.25 15.23 -12.11
N ALA A 13 -7.36 15.99 -12.14
CA ALA A 13 -8.29 16.06 -11.02
C ALA A 13 -8.96 14.71 -10.73
N VAL A 14 -9.42 13.99 -11.76
CA VAL A 14 -10.04 12.67 -11.61
C VAL A 14 -9.03 11.65 -11.08
N SER A 15 -7.79 11.64 -11.58
CA SER A 15 -6.75 10.74 -11.08
C SER A 15 -6.40 11.01 -9.62
N PHE A 16 -6.30 12.28 -9.22
CA PHE A 16 -6.02 12.64 -7.83
C PHE A 16 -7.16 12.22 -6.88
N LEU A 17 -8.41 12.45 -7.27
CA LEU A 17 -9.57 11.99 -6.51
C LEU A 17 -9.61 10.46 -6.43
N GLY A 18 -9.29 9.78 -7.53
CA GLY A 18 -9.18 8.31 -7.57
C GLY A 18 -8.10 7.80 -6.60
N PHE A 19 -6.94 8.46 -6.54
CA PHE A 19 -5.88 8.15 -5.59
C PHE A 19 -6.32 8.38 -4.12
N LEU A 20 -7.02 9.48 -3.82
CA LEU A 20 -7.50 9.72 -2.46
C LEU A 20 -8.53 8.67 -2.04
N LEU A 21 -9.43 8.29 -2.96
CA LEU A 21 -10.41 7.25 -2.71
C LEU A 21 -9.75 5.88 -2.52
N SER A 22 -8.79 5.52 -3.36
CA SER A 22 -8.06 4.25 -3.22
C SER A 22 -7.25 4.20 -1.92
N LEU A 23 -6.61 5.30 -1.54
CA LEU A 23 -5.89 5.42 -0.27
C LEU A 23 -6.84 5.27 0.93
N PHE A 24 -8.03 5.88 0.87
CA PHE A 24 -9.03 5.73 1.92
C PHE A 24 -9.51 4.28 2.04
N ILE A 25 -9.82 3.62 0.92
CA ILE A 25 -10.25 2.22 0.89
C ILE A 25 -9.15 1.29 1.45
N ALA A 26 -7.91 1.48 1.00
CA ALA A 26 -6.77 0.70 1.48
C ALA A 26 -6.54 0.94 2.99
N GLY A 27 -6.62 2.20 3.44
CA GLY A 27 -6.53 2.55 4.85
C GLY A 27 -7.65 1.94 5.69
N PHE A 28 -8.87 1.89 5.15
CA PHE A 28 -10.01 1.24 5.80
C PHE A 28 -9.73 -0.26 6.00
N PHE A 29 -9.31 -0.98 4.97
CA PHE A 29 -8.99 -2.41 5.07
C PHE A 29 -7.82 -2.69 6.00
N LEU A 30 -6.75 -1.89 5.95
CA LEU A 30 -5.64 -2.04 6.89
C LEU A 30 -6.09 -1.78 8.34
N SER A 31 -6.98 -0.81 8.57
CA SER A 31 -7.53 -0.59 9.91
C SER A 31 -8.38 -1.77 10.39
N LEU A 32 -9.19 -2.38 9.52
CA LEU A 32 -9.94 -3.60 9.86
C LEU A 32 -9.00 -4.76 10.15
N ALA A 33 -8.01 -4.99 9.29
CA ALA A 33 -7.01 -6.03 9.48
C ALA A 33 -6.26 -5.85 10.82
N ALA A 34 -5.90 -4.61 11.16
CA ALA A 34 -5.27 -4.27 12.43
C ALA A 34 -6.14 -4.63 13.63
N HIS A 35 -7.44 -4.34 13.61
CA HIS A 35 -8.37 -4.74 14.67
C HIS A 35 -8.50 -6.27 14.78
N LEU A 36 -8.55 -6.98 13.65
CA LEU A 36 -8.64 -8.45 13.62
C LEU A 36 -7.42 -9.13 14.25
N VAL A 37 -6.24 -8.52 14.14
CA VAL A 37 -5.01 -9.03 14.77
C VAL A 37 -4.75 -8.45 16.17
N GLY A 38 -5.72 -7.71 16.72
CA GLY A 38 -5.71 -7.24 18.12
C GLY A 38 -5.08 -5.86 18.36
N ILE A 39 -4.90 -5.04 17.32
CA ILE A 39 -4.45 -3.64 17.45
C ILE A 39 -5.68 -2.74 17.67
N LYS A 40 -5.94 -2.36 18.92
CA LYS A 40 -7.14 -1.61 19.32
C LYS A 40 -7.11 -0.12 18.94
N ASP A 41 -5.92 0.47 18.87
CA ASP A 41 -5.74 1.91 18.58
C ASP A 41 -5.63 2.23 17.09
N ALA A 42 -5.96 1.27 16.22
CA ALA A 42 -5.88 1.43 14.77
C ALA A 42 -7.06 2.25 14.26
N SER A 43 -6.82 3.49 13.84
CA SER A 43 -7.82 4.29 13.13
C SER A 43 -7.57 4.24 11.62
N THR A 44 -8.62 4.48 10.83
CA THR A 44 -8.51 4.58 9.36
C THR A 44 -7.50 5.65 8.96
N LEU A 45 -7.46 6.79 9.65
CA LEU A 45 -6.48 7.84 9.36
C LEU A 45 -5.05 7.39 9.64
N LYS A 46 -4.80 6.74 10.79
CA LYS A 46 -3.48 6.14 11.08
C LYS A 46 -3.11 5.10 10.03
N ALA A 47 -4.07 4.29 9.57
CA ALA A 47 -3.84 3.30 8.53
C ALA A 47 -3.49 3.94 7.17
N MET A 48 -4.17 5.02 6.78
CA MET A 48 -3.81 5.79 5.58
C MET A 48 -2.38 6.35 5.70
N LEU A 49 -2.02 6.91 6.85
CA LEU A 49 -0.65 7.39 7.11
C LEU A 49 0.37 6.24 7.06
N ALA A 50 0.00 5.05 7.54
CA ALA A 50 0.84 3.86 7.46
C ALA A 50 1.01 3.35 6.04
N ILE A 51 0.01 3.51 5.18
CA ILE A 51 0.10 3.13 3.77
C ILE A 51 0.98 4.10 3.00
N VAL A 52 0.75 5.41 3.15
CA VAL A 52 1.57 6.44 2.49
C VAL A 52 3.01 6.37 3.01
N GLY A 53 3.18 6.38 4.33
CA GLY A 53 4.49 6.33 4.97
C GLY A 53 5.20 5.01 4.69
N GLY A 54 4.51 3.87 4.78
CA GLY A 54 5.05 2.55 4.49
C GLY A 54 5.47 2.40 3.04
N GLY A 55 4.65 2.90 2.10
CA GLY A 55 4.97 2.93 0.68
C GLY A 55 6.20 3.78 0.36
N ILE A 56 6.29 4.99 0.91
CA ILE A 56 7.43 5.89 0.68
C ILE A 56 8.71 5.34 1.32
N VAL A 57 8.68 5.01 2.61
CA VAL A 57 9.86 4.52 3.34
C VAL A 57 10.28 3.16 2.79
N GLY A 58 9.32 2.29 2.45
CA GLY A 58 9.56 1.03 1.77
C GLY A 58 10.26 1.22 0.42
N ALA A 59 9.75 2.11 -0.43
CA ALA A 59 10.36 2.41 -1.73
C ALA A 59 11.79 2.96 -1.60
N ILE A 60 12.04 3.82 -0.60
CA ILE A 60 13.39 4.31 -0.31
C ILE A 60 14.29 3.16 0.12
N ALA A 61 13.85 2.31 1.06
CA ALA A 61 14.62 1.16 1.53
C ALA A 61 14.94 0.19 0.38
N TYR A 62 13.96 -0.07 -0.49
CA TYR A 62 14.14 -0.85 -1.71
C TYR A 62 15.25 -0.25 -2.59
N ALA A 63 15.14 1.03 -2.94
CA ALA A 63 16.07 1.70 -3.84
C ALA A 63 17.49 1.73 -3.27
N VAL A 64 17.63 2.03 -1.98
CA VAL A 64 18.92 2.04 -1.28
C VAL A 64 19.58 0.67 -1.35
N VAL A 65 18.87 -0.40 -1.00
CA VAL A 65 19.43 -1.75 -1.01
C VAL A 65 19.73 -2.24 -2.44
N ALA A 66 18.84 -1.95 -3.39
CA ALA A 66 19.03 -2.33 -4.79
C ALA A 66 20.31 -1.70 -5.39
N VAL A 67 20.57 -0.42 -5.08
CA VAL A 67 21.74 0.32 -5.58
C VAL A 67 23.02 -0.07 -4.84
N LEU A 68 23.00 -0.13 -3.51
CA LEU A 68 24.21 -0.40 -2.72
C LEU A 68 24.72 -1.83 -2.90
N LEU A 69 23.84 -2.79 -3.15
CA LEU A 69 24.19 -4.20 -3.31
C LEU A 69 24.23 -4.65 -4.77
N ILE A 70 24.32 -3.73 -5.73
CA ILE A 70 24.30 -4.06 -7.17
C ILE A 70 25.35 -5.11 -7.57
N TRP A 71 26.48 -5.14 -6.86
CA TRP A 71 27.59 -6.08 -7.07
C TRP A 71 27.26 -7.54 -6.73
N ILE A 72 26.16 -7.80 -6.02
CA ILE A 72 25.71 -9.13 -5.57
C ILE A 72 24.49 -9.57 -6.41
N ALA A 73 24.39 -9.13 -7.66
CA ALA A 73 23.32 -9.54 -8.55
C ALA A 73 23.34 -11.07 -8.81
N PRO A 74 22.17 -11.75 -8.83
CA PRO A 74 20.81 -11.20 -8.72
C PRO A 74 20.23 -11.15 -7.29
N MET A 75 20.99 -11.56 -6.27
CA MET A 75 20.53 -11.63 -4.87
C MET A 75 20.11 -10.25 -4.32
N ASN A 76 20.70 -9.18 -4.85
CA ASN A 76 20.35 -7.81 -4.50
C ASN A 76 18.86 -7.50 -4.70
N ALA A 77 18.20 -8.07 -5.71
CA ALA A 77 16.78 -7.85 -5.96
C ALA A 77 15.91 -8.45 -4.85
N LEU A 78 16.22 -9.66 -4.40
CA LEU A 78 15.50 -10.30 -3.29
C LEU A 78 15.69 -9.52 -1.99
N LEU A 79 16.94 -9.12 -1.70
CA LEU A 79 17.25 -8.32 -0.51
C LEU A 79 16.56 -6.95 -0.54
N ALA A 80 16.43 -6.32 -1.70
CA ALA A 80 15.70 -5.07 -1.86
C ALA A 80 14.20 -5.24 -1.56
N VAL A 81 13.57 -6.33 -2.00
CA VAL A 81 12.17 -6.64 -1.68
C VAL A 81 12.00 -6.90 -0.18
N VAL A 82 12.91 -7.65 0.45
CA VAL A 82 12.88 -7.85 1.90
C VAL A 82 13.02 -6.52 2.65
N ALA A 83 13.93 -5.65 2.21
CA ALA A 83 14.10 -4.32 2.79
C ALA A 83 12.84 -3.45 2.65
N PHE A 84 12.17 -3.50 1.50
CA PHE A 84 10.88 -2.85 1.29
C PHE A 84 9.86 -3.30 2.34
N ILE A 85 9.67 -4.61 2.49
CA ILE A 85 8.67 -5.19 3.39
C ILE A 85 8.99 -4.82 4.84
N LEU A 86 10.24 -4.98 5.27
CA LEU A 86 10.66 -4.67 6.64
C LEU A 86 10.46 -3.19 6.97
N ALA A 87 10.82 -2.29 6.04
CA ALA A 87 10.62 -0.86 6.20
C ALA A 87 9.13 -0.49 6.24
N TYR A 88 8.30 -1.09 5.39
CA TYR A 88 6.86 -0.87 5.40
C TYR A 88 6.24 -1.31 6.73
N VAL A 89 6.54 -2.55 7.16
CA VAL A 89 6.03 -3.12 8.41
C VAL A 89 6.52 -2.31 9.62
N TRP A 90 7.74 -1.80 9.57
CA TRP A 90 8.26 -0.88 10.59
C TRP A 90 7.46 0.41 10.69
N VAL A 91 7.02 1.00 9.57
CA VAL A 91 6.16 2.18 9.59
C VAL A 91 4.80 1.85 10.22
N ILE A 92 4.17 0.73 9.83
CA ILE A 92 2.91 0.27 10.44
C ILE A 92 3.09 0.11 11.95
N LYS A 93 4.16 -0.58 12.37
CA LYS A 93 4.51 -0.79 13.77
C LYS A 93 4.61 0.54 14.53
N THR A 94 5.27 1.52 13.93
CA THR A 94 5.52 2.83 14.54
C THR A 94 4.24 3.66 14.66
N ILE A 95 3.40 3.67 13.62
CA ILE A 95 2.17 4.46 13.60
C ILE A 95 1.06 3.84 14.46
N PHE A 96 0.96 2.52 14.50
CA PHE A 96 0.00 1.81 15.35
C PHE A 96 0.51 1.55 16.77
N ASN A 97 1.76 1.89 17.08
CA ASN A 97 2.40 1.62 18.37
C ASN A 97 2.17 0.17 18.85
N THR A 98 2.62 -0.78 18.04
CA THR A 98 2.37 -2.22 18.25
C THR A 98 3.66 -3.05 18.16
N ASP A 99 3.54 -4.37 18.36
CA ASP A 99 4.62 -5.34 18.15
C ASP A 99 4.82 -5.68 16.67
N TRP A 100 6.03 -6.14 16.32
CA TRP A 100 6.41 -6.55 14.97
C TRP A 100 5.48 -7.61 14.39
N ILE A 101 5.15 -8.65 15.17
CA ILE A 101 4.31 -9.75 14.71
C ILE A 101 2.91 -9.24 14.35
N ARG A 102 2.31 -8.38 15.19
CA ARG A 102 0.98 -7.81 14.93
C ARG A 102 1.00 -6.88 13.71
N ALA A 103 2.04 -6.05 13.55
CA ALA A 103 2.18 -5.19 12.39
C ALA A 103 2.33 -6.01 11.09
N PHE A 104 3.13 -7.07 11.12
CA PHE A 104 3.32 -7.98 10.00
C PHE A 104 2.03 -8.73 9.64
N LEU A 105 1.32 -9.25 10.64
CA LEU A 105 0.03 -9.92 10.44
C LEU A 105 -1.03 -8.97 9.90
N ALA A 106 -1.10 -7.72 10.39
CA ALA A 106 -2.00 -6.71 9.86
C ALA A 106 -1.69 -6.40 8.38
N TRP A 107 -0.40 -6.27 8.05
CA TRP A 107 0.05 -6.02 6.68
C TRP A 107 -0.31 -7.17 5.73
N ILE A 108 -0.04 -8.42 6.12
CA ILE A 108 -0.42 -9.61 5.32
C ILE A 108 -1.93 -9.69 5.16
N LEU A 109 -2.68 -9.56 6.26
CA LEU A 109 -4.13 -9.69 6.23
C LEU A 109 -4.77 -8.60 5.38
N ALA A 110 -4.27 -7.36 5.46
CA ALA A 110 -4.70 -6.27 4.58
C ALA A 110 -4.43 -6.59 3.11
N ALA A 111 -3.24 -7.10 2.77
CA ALA A 111 -2.91 -7.48 1.40
C ALA A 111 -3.81 -8.61 0.87
N ILE A 112 -4.13 -9.62 1.70
CA ILE A 112 -5.07 -10.69 1.34
C ILE A 112 -6.46 -10.12 1.04
N ILE A 113 -6.99 -9.27 1.93
CA ILE A 113 -8.30 -8.63 1.75
C ILE A 113 -8.30 -7.78 0.48
N GLU A 114 -7.25 -6.99 0.25
CA GLU A 114 -7.12 -6.15 -0.94
C GLU A 114 -7.15 -6.98 -2.23
N VAL A 115 -6.36 -8.05 -2.31
CA VAL A 115 -6.35 -8.96 -3.47
C VAL A 115 -7.72 -9.61 -3.69
N MET A 116 -8.40 -10.05 -2.62
CA MET A 116 -9.75 -10.61 -2.72
C MET A 116 -10.76 -9.59 -3.26
N VAL A 117 -10.74 -8.36 -2.73
CA VAL A 117 -11.66 -7.30 -3.15
C VAL A 117 -11.40 -6.92 -4.61
N VAL A 118 -10.15 -6.70 -4.99
CA VAL A 118 -9.78 -6.40 -6.38
C VAL A 118 -10.18 -7.56 -7.30
N GLY A 119 -9.92 -8.80 -6.90
CA GLY A 119 -10.31 -9.99 -7.67
C GLY A 119 -11.82 -10.07 -7.92
N ILE A 120 -12.64 -9.83 -6.89
CA ILE A 120 -14.11 -9.80 -7.02
C ILE A 120 -14.55 -8.66 -7.93
N LEU A 121 -14.01 -7.45 -7.74
CA LEU A 121 -14.37 -6.28 -8.56
C LEU A 121 -14.01 -6.48 -10.03
N VAL A 122 -12.86 -7.09 -10.33
CA VAL A 122 -12.45 -7.43 -11.70
C VAL A 122 -13.43 -8.44 -12.31
N LEU A 123 -13.79 -9.50 -11.58
CA LEU A 123 -14.76 -10.48 -12.06
C LEU A 123 -16.14 -9.85 -12.33
N LEU A 124 -16.65 -9.02 -11.42
CA LEU A 124 -17.92 -8.31 -11.61
C LEU A 124 -17.86 -7.34 -12.78
N GLY A 125 -16.75 -6.63 -12.96
CA GLY A 125 -16.52 -5.74 -14.10
C GLY A 125 -16.53 -6.49 -15.42
N LEU A 126 -15.89 -7.66 -15.49
CA LEU A 126 -15.92 -8.53 -16.66
C LEU A 126 -17.34 -9.03 -16.97
N VAL A 127 -18.11 -9.41 -15.94
CA VAL A 127 -19.51 -9.84 -16.10
C VAL A 127 -20.39 -8.68 -16.58
N ALA A 128 -20.18 -7.46 -16.07
CA ALA A 128 -20.98 -6.29 -16.47
C ALA A 128 -20.70 -5.82 -17.91
N LEU A 129 -19.56 -6.21 -18.48
CA LEU A 129 -19.14 -5.87 -19.84
C LEU A 129 -19.47 -6.97 -20.87
N ALA A 130 -19.87 -8.16 -20.42
CA ALA A 130 -20.26 -9.31 -21.25
C ALA A 130 -21.77 -9.29 -21.57
#